data_AF-A0A9Q7E9A8-F1
#
_entry.id   AF-A0A9Q7E9A8-F1
#
_cell.length_a   1.000
_cell.length_b   1.000
_cell.length_c   1.000
_cell.angle_alpha   90.00
_cell.angle_beta   90.00
_cell.angle_gamma   90.00
#
_symmetry.space_group_name_H-M   'P 1'
#
loop_
_entity.id
_entity.type
_entity.pdbx_description
1 polymer ?
#
loop_
_entity_poly.entity_id
_entity_poly.type
_entity_poly.pdbx_seq_one_letter_code
_entity_poly.pdbx_strand_id
1 'polypeptide(L)'
;MRILKRVGVILVLFSLSSCLEVDCEANKNLVLAVECLQILEKKPSTSAYNMNSEGIHLVTGRKCNCKDETRWINNYKELLEIGDTIIKRKGELTFFFS
;
A
#
# COMPACT_ATOMS: atom_id res chain seq x y z
N MET A 1 15.23 35.20 -29.39
CA MET A 1 14.13 34.44 -30.02
C MET A 1 14.30 32.90 -30.04
N ARG A 2 15.51 32.33 -30.08
CA ARG A 2 15.70 30.85 -30.01
C ARG A 2 15.38 30.23 -28.63
N ILE A 3 15.61 30.98 -27.54
CA ILE A 3 15.39 30.51 -26.16
C ILE A 3 13.90 30.46 -25.81
N LEU A 4 13.11 31.49 -26.18
CA LEU A 4 11.65 31.51 -25.99
C LEU A 4 10.94 30.34 -26.70
N LYS A 5 11.40 29.98 -27.91
CA LYS A 5 10.89 28.80 -28.65
C LYS A 5 11.21 27.48 -27.94
N ARG A 6 12.39 27.35 -27.34
CA ARG A 6 12.79 26.14 -26.59
C ARG A 6 12.01 25.99 -25.28
N VAL A 7 11.77 27.10 -24.56
CA VAL A 7 10.95 27.11 -23.34
C VAL A 7 9.49 26.73 -23.66
N GLY A 8 8.94 27.25 -24.77
CA GLY A 8 7.61 26.88 -25.23
C GLY A 8 7.46 25.39 -25.55
N VAL A 9 8.46 24.78 -26.21
CA VAL A 9 8.47 23.33 -26.51
C VAL A 9 8.54 22.49 -25.23
N ILE A 10 9.33 22.90 -24.23
CA ILE A 10 9.43 22.20 -22.96
C ILE A 10 8.10 22.25 -22.19
N LEU A 11 7.42 23.40 -22.18
CA LEU A 11 6.10 23.56 -21.55
C LEU A 11 5.01 22.70 -22.20
N VAL A 12 5.06 22.52 -23.53
CA VAL A 12 4.15 21.63 -24.26
C VAL A 12 4.42 20.15 -23.94
N LEU A 13 5.68 19.76 -23.78
CA LEU A 13 6.04 18.38 -23.39
C LEU A 13 5.60 18.05 -21.95
N PHE A 14 5.69 19.01 -21.02
CA PHE A 14 5.22 18.84 -19.64
C PHE A 14 3.69 18.81 -19.49
N SER A 15 2.94 19.38 -20.44
CA SER A 15 1.47 19.34 -20.42
C SER A 15 0.89 18.06 -21.04
N LEU A 16 1.69 17.33 -21.82
CA LEU A 16 1.30 16.03 -22.39
C LEU A 16 1.57 14.84 -21.45
N SER A 17 2.41 14.99 -20.42
CA SER A 17 2.70 13.93 -19.45
C SER A 17 1.62 13.75 -18.38
N SER A 18 0.66 14.68 -18.27
CA SER A 18 -0.46 14.60 -17.32
C SER A 18 -1.54 13.58 -17.71
N CYS A 19 -1.46 12.99 -18.90
CA CYS A 19 -2.43 12.00 -19.40
C CYS A 19 -2.00 10.54 -19.18
N LEU A 20 -1.05 10.26 -18.29
CA LEU A 20 -0.77 8.89 -17.89
C LEU A 20 -1.94 8.40 -17.01
N GLU A 21 -2.97 7.82 -17.64
CA GLU A 21 -4.10 7.24 -16.92
C GLU A 21 -3.61 6.10 -16.03
N VAL A 22 -3.77 6.29 -14.72
CA VAL A 22 -3.55 5.22 -13.74
C VAL A 22 -4.69 4.22 -13.89
N ASP A 23 -4.36 2.95 -14.08
CA ASP A 23 -5.36 1.88 -14.11
C ASP A 23 -5.91 1.64 -12.70
N CYS A 24 -7.01 2.34 -12.38
CA CYS A 24 -7.67 2.27 -11.09
C CYS A 24 -8.24 0.88 -10.81
N GLU A 25 -8.72 0.15 -11.83
CA GLU A 25 -9.33 -1.16 -11.63
C GLU A 25 -8.26 -2.21 -11.35
N ALA A 26 -7.11 -2.16 -12.05
CA ALA A 26 -5.96 -3.00 -11.73
C ALA A 26 -5.48 -2.77 -10.29
N ASN A 27 -5.32 -1.51 -9.87
CA ASN A 27 -4.91 -1.18 -8.50
C ASN A 27 -5.92 -1.66 -7.45
N LYS A 28 -7.22 -1.46 -7.69
CA LYS A 28 -8.30 -1.97 -6.84
C LYS A 28 -8.22 -3.49 -6.72
N ASN A 29 -7.99 -4.21 -7.82
CA ASN A 29 -7.88 -5.67 -7.80
C ASN A 29 -6.67 -6.16 -7.01
N LEU A 30 -5.54 -5.45 -7.06
CA LEU A 30 -4.38 -5.74 -6.21
C LEU A 30 -4.74 -5.62 -4.72
N VAL A 31 -5.44 -4.55 -4.34
CA VAL A 31 -5.88 -4.33 -2.96
C VAL A 31 -6.90 -5.38 -2.49
N LEU A 32 -7.84 -5.76 -3.36
CA LEU A 32 -8.83 -6.80 -3.08
C LEU A 32 -8.16 -8.18 -2.86
N ALA A 33 -7.01 -8.44 -3.49
CA ALA A 33 -6.29 -9.70 -3.33
C ALA A 33 -5.55 -9.82 -1.99
N VAL A 34 -5.28 -8.72 -1.30
CA VAL A 34 -4.56 -8.69 -0.01
C VAL A 34 -5.46 -9.24 1.11
N GLU A 35 -4.88 -10.13 1.93
CA GLU A 35 -5.49 -10.65 3.15
C GLU A 35 -4.47 -10.62 4.29
N CYS A 36 -4.88 -10.03 5.43
CA CYS A 36 -4.12 -10.00 6.67
C CYS A 36 -5.06 -10.17 7.84
N LEU A 37 -4.98 -11.31 8.52
CA LEU A 37 -5.80 -11.66 9.68
C LEU A 37 -4.88 -12.07 10.82
N GLN A 38 -4.31 -11.10 11.53
CA GLN A 38 -3.26 -11.39 12.51
C GLN A 38 -3.35 -10.54 13.79
N ILE A 39 -2.86 -11.11 14.88
CA ILE A 39 -2.41 -10.38 16.08
C ILE A 39 -0.94 -10.05 15.86
N LEU A 40 -0.58 -8.76 15.89
CA LEU A 40 0.74 -8.27 15.55
C LEU A 40 1.77 -8.60 16.64
N GLU A 41 2.85 -9.30 16.31
CA GLU A 41 3.97 -9.56 17.23
C GLU A 41 5.24 -8.82 16.83
N LYS A 42 5.38 -8.49 15.54
CA LYS A 42 6.51 -7.73 15.00
C LYS A 42 6.04 -6.76 13.93
N LYS A 43 6.27 -5.47 14.18
CA LYS A 43 5.99 -4.37 13.24
C LYS A 43 6.81 -4.53 11.95
N PRO A 44 6.31 -4.02 10.80
CA PRO A 44 7.14 -3.91 9.60
C PRO A 44 8.32 -2.97 9.87
N SER A 45 9.40 -3.08 9.08
CA SER A 45 10.53 -2.16 9.18
C SER A 45 10.08 -0.71 8.94
N THR A 46 10.61 0.23 9.73
CA THR A 46 10.35 1.66 9.54
C THR A 46 10.83 2.16 8.18
N SER A 47 11.84 1.52 7.58
CA SER A 47 12.31 1.81 6.22
C SER A 47 11.57 1.07 5.10
N ALA A 48 10.68 0.13 5.41
CA ALA A 48 9.98 -0.66 4.40
C ALA A 48 8.88 0.16 3.69
N TYR A 49 8.80 -0.02 2.38
CA TYR A 49 7.76 0.57 1.54
C TYR A 49 6.46 -0.26 1.56
N ASN A 50 6.59 -1.58 1.68
CA ASN A 50 5.51 -2.56 1.74
C ASN A 50 5.29 -3.04 3.17
N MET A 51 4.10 -3.60 3.42
CA MET A 51 3.82 -4.25 4.69
C MET A 51 4.47 -5.64 4.68
N ASN A 52 5.32 -5.93 5.66
CA ASN A 52 5.76 -7.28 5.98
C ASN A 52 5.91 -7.37 7.49
N SER A 53 4.86 -7.85 8.15
CA SER A 53 4.81 -8.00 9.60
C SER A 53 4.61 -9.45 9.99
N GLU A 54 5.01 -9.80 11.20
CA GLU A 54 4.89 -11.16 11.74
C GLU A 54 3.90 -11.14 12.92
N GLY A 55 3.13 -12.22 13.06
CA GLY A 55 2.11 -12.30 14.09
C GLY A 55 1.49 -13.69 14.21
N ILE A 56 0.36 -13.76 14.91
CA ILE A 56 -0.46 -14.96 15.08
C ILE A 56 -1.74 -14.84 14.26
N HIS A 57 -2.01 -15.82 13.40
CA HIS A 57 -3.19 -15.80 12.56
C HIS A 57 -4.47 -15.99 13.38
N LEU A 58 -5.45 -15.09 13.22
CA LEU A 58 -6.66 -15.03 14.06
C LEU A 58 -7.48 -16.32 14.06
N VAL A 59 -7.54 -17.02 12.93
CA VAL A 59 -8.34 -18.26 12.80
C VAL A 59 -7.57 -19.52 13.18
N THR A 60 -6.28 -19.61 12.86
CA THR A 60 -5.52 -20.86 12.98
C THR A 60 -4.64 -20.91 14.22
N GLY A 61 -4.39 -19.76 14.86
CA GLY A 61 -3.48 -19.64 16.00
C GLY A 61 -2.01 -19.89 15.66
N ARG A 62 -1.66 -20.02 14.37
CA ARG A 62 -0.29 -20.27 13.93
C ARG A 62 0.44 -18.97 13.61
N LYS A 63 1.77 -18.98 13.73
CA LYS A 63 2.63 -17.90 13.22
C LYS A 63 2.33 -17.64 11.74
N CYS A 64 2.20 -16.38 11.38
CA CYS A 64 1.94 -15.94 10.01
C CYS A 64 2.67 -14.63 9.71
N ASN A 65 2.79 -14.34 8.40
CA ASN A 65 3.23 -13.04 7.92
C ASN A 65 2.11 -12.36 7.14
N CYS A 66 1.77 -11.14 7.50
CA CYS A 66 0.95 -10.26 6.66
C CYS A 66 1.85 -9.54 5.65
N LYS A 67 1.57 -9.75 4.36
CA LYS A 67 2.27 -9.11 3.24
C LYS A 67 1.30 -8.29 2.41
N ASP A 68 1.59 -7.00 2.26
CA ASP A 68 0.85 -6.08 1.39
C ASP A 68 1.83 -5.26 0.53
N GLU A 69 1.90 -5.61 -0.75
CA GLU A 69 2.74 -4.94 -1.76
C GLU A 69 2.09 -3.65 -2.31
N THR A 70 0.80 -3.42 -2.03
CA THR A 70 0.07 -2.21 -2.47
C THR A 70 0.41 -0.98 -1.65
N ARG A 71 1.18 -1.16 -0.55
CA ARG A 71 1.59 -0.14 0.43
C ARG A 71 0.45 0.39 1.29
N TRP A 72 -0.77 -0.05 1.07
CA TRP A 72 -1.95 0.59 1.65
C TRP A 72 -2.00 0.44 3.16
N ILE A 73 -1.81 -0.77 3.70
CA ILE A 73 -1.77 -1.00 5.14
C ILE A 73 -0.51 -0.36 5.74
N ASN A 74 0.61 -0.43 5.02
CA ASN A 74 1.91 0.07 5.49
C ASN A 74 1.93 1.60 5.71
N ASN A 75 1.04 2.36 5.07
CA ASN A 75 0.87 3.80 5.33
C ASN A 75 0.47 4.09 6.78
N TYR A 76 -0.07 3.11 7.50
CA TYR A 76 -0.52 3.23 8.89
C TYR A 76 0.43 2.55 9.88
N LYS A 77 1.61 2.08 9.44
CA LYS A 77 2.55 1.30 10.26
C LYS A 77 3.00 1.98 11.57
N GLU A 78 3.03 3.31 11.56
CA GLU A 78 3.41 4.09 12.74
C GLU A 78 2.32 4.04 13.82
N LEU A 79 1.07 3.83 13.44
CA LEU A 79 -0.09 3.72 14.35
C LEU A 79 -0.28 2.31 14.92
N LEU A 80 0.38 1.30 14.35
CA LEU A 80 0.25 -0.08 14.80
C LEU A 80 1.09 -0.33 16.05
N GLU A 81 0.55 -1.04 17.02
CA GLU A 81 1.25 -1.47 18.23
C GLU A 81 1.35 -3.00 18.32
N ILE A 82 2.36 -3.50 19.03
CA ILE A 82 2.48 -4.94 19.27
C ILE A 82 1.29 -5.37 20.13
N GLY A 83 0.56 -6.39 19.69
CA GLY A 83 -0.70 -6.83 20.28
C GLY A 83 -1.92 -6.43 19.46
N ASP A 84 -1.82 -5.45 18.57
CA ASP A 84 -2.93 -5.02 17.73
C ASP A 84 -3.44 -6.15 16.85
N THR A 85 -4.75 -6.17 16.64
CA THR A 85 -5.41 -7.09 15.72
C THR A 85 -5.63 -6.43 14.38
N ILE A 86 -4.91 -6.86 13.34
CA ILE A 86 -5.10 -6.41 11.96
C ILE A 86 -6.10 -7.33 11.26
N ILE A 87 -7.19 -6.75 10.75
CA ILE A 87 -8.22 -7.44 9.97
C ILE A 87 -8.36 -6.77 8.61
N LYS A 88 -7.82 -7.40 7.57
CA LYS A 88 -8.06 -7.14 6.16
C LYS A 88 -8.48 -8.46 5.51
N ARG A 89 -9.74 -8.57 5.09
CA ARG A 89 -10.23 -9.77 4.40
C ARG A 89 -10.01 -9.67 2.89
N LYS A 90 -9.81 -10.81 2.24
CA LYS A 90 -9.79 -10.89 0.78
C LYS A 90 -11.14 -10.45 0.22
N GLY A 91 -11.13 -9.65 -0.85
CA GLY A 91 -12.34 -9.12 -1.49
C GLY A 91 -12.91 -7.85 -0.85
N GLU A 92 -12.28 -7.30 0.20
CA GLU A 92 -12.72 -6.05 0.83
C GLU A 92 -11.78 -4.87 0.52
N LEU A 93 -12.34 -3.66 0.44
CA LEU A 93 -11.61 -2.39 0.34
C LEU A 93 -11.60 -1.65 1.69
N THR A 94 -11.65 -2.40 2.78
CA THR A 94 -11.53 -1.89 4.15
C THR A 94 -10.56 -2.75 4.94
N PHE A 95 -9.89 -2.14 5.92
CA PHE A 95 -9.15 -2.87 6.95
C PHE A 95 -9.37 -2.20 8.30
N PHE A 96 -9.16 -2.96 9.38
CA PHE A 96 -9.29 -2.50 10.76
C PHE A 96 -8.04 -2.86 11.55
N PHE A 97 -7.71 -2.04 12.54
CA PHE A 97 -6.73 -2.34 13.58
C PHE A 97 -7.24 -1.81 14.93
N SER A 98 -6.93 -2.54 16.01
CA SER A 98 -7.35 -2.23 17.38
C SER A 98 -6.49 -2.95 18.40
#